data_AF-A0A4V1K4X3-F1
#
_entry.id   AF-A0A4V1K4X3-F1
#
_cell.length_a   1.000
_cell.length_b   1.000
_cell.length_c   1.000
_cell.angle_alpha   90.00
_cell.angle_beta   90.00
_cell.angle_gamma   90.00
#
_symmetry.space_group_name_H-M   'P 1'
#
loop_
_entity.id
_entity.type
_entity.pdbx_description
1 polymer ?
#
loop_
_entity_poly.entity_id
_entity_poly.type
_entity_poly.pdbx_seq_one_letter_code
_entity_poly.pdbx_strand_id
1 'polypeptide(L)'
;MVAKTFQGLEDVLRDELISLGAENVEMGRRMVSFEGDLETMYRANLCCRTALRILKPIEKFTASDPDELYDIVRDIEWEKYMTPQTTFSIDSTVNSDEFSHSKYVTYRVKDGIVDHFRDKYGERPSIRVAGADLMLNVHIFEDRITISLDSSGEPLSKRGYRVEQTAAPINEVLAAGIIMKTGWRGESNFVDPMCGSGTFLIEAALIAANINPGIFRQQFAFEKWHDFDKELFEEIYNDDSAEKEFACKIYGGDMDAEAVAIARKNVREAKVDDMVEITCRQMSEWTENPEPGIIVMNPPYGERLKPDDLTALYKGIGTALKKNFSGWNAWIIGPDKEEFGNIGLKPTIKIPLLNGSLECSLREYVLFDGRYDSFRAEGGSLGKLSDEEAEEQRRPRKMKHISDDDWKKETKKFGHNDRKPTKGGDRKFSKDRKPFDRDKRFSDHKAFEENSFDDRKPIFEAKDRFHGERKFEKSGNKPFDRDRKPFDRDRKPYERKPRPAVETSGKGPSIPESDTYRFSEYKLRSRRKPAAETDE
;
A
#
# COMPACT_ATOMS: atom_id res chain seq x y z
N MET A 1 -16.77 -3.65 8.89
CA MET A 1 -15.47 -3.03 8.52
C MET A 1 -14.96 -3.64 7.21
N VAL A 2 -13.97 -3.00 6.58
CA VAL A 2 -13.32 -3.48 5.35
C VAL A 2 -11.81 -3.31 5.47
N ALA A 3 -11.05 -4.38 5.28
CA ALA A 3 -9.60 -4.35 5.19
C ALA A 3 -9.16 -4.46 3.73
N LYS A 4 -8.40 -3.48 3.22
CA LYS A 4 -7.82 -3.53 1.86
C LYS A 4 -6.54 -4.35 1.86
N THR A 5 -6.24 -5.07 0.78
CA THR A 5 -5.00 -5.85 0.60
C THR A 5 -4.59 -5.94 -0.87
N PHE A 6 -3.44 -6.56 -1.16
CA PHE A 6 -3.05 -6.88 -2.52
C PHE A 6 -3.87 -8.05 -3.08
N GLN A 7 -3.97 -8.08 -4.41
CA GLN A 7 -4.60 -9.19 -5.09
C GLN A 7 -3.80 -10.47 -4.87
N GLY A 8 -4.48 -11.55 -4.51
CA GLY A 8 -3.90 -12.85 -4.18
C GLY A 8 -3.55 -13.02 -2.71
N LEU A 9 -3.75 -12.01 -1.86
CA LEU A 9 -3.54 -12.08 -0.41
C LEU A 9 -4.83 -12.07 0.40
N GLU A 10 -6.01 -12.06 -0.25
CA GLU A 10 -7.30 -11.93 0.42
C GLU A 10 -7.60 -13.10 1.37
N ASP A 11 -7.15 -14.31 1.04
CA ASP A 11 -7.28 -15.49 1.90
C ASP A 11 -6.36 -15.43 3.12
N VAL A 12 -5.12 -14.94 2.95
CA VAL A 12 -4.19 -14.76 4.06
C VAL A 12 -4.74 -13.71 5.03
N LEU A 13 -5.23 -12.58 4.50
CA LEU A 13 -5.82 -11.52 5.32
C LEU A 13 -7.10 -12.00 6.03
N ARG A 14 -7.93 -12.81 5.36
CA ARG A 14 -9.11 -13.42 5.99
C ARG A 14 -8.70 -14.24 7.22
N ASP A 15 -7.69 -15.08 7.08
CA ASP A 15 -7.24 -15.96 8.17
C ASP A 15 -6.61 -15.16 9.32
N GLU A 16 -5.88 -14.08 9.01
CA GLU A 16 -5.42 -13.13 10.03
C GLU A 16 -6.59 -12.51 10.78
N LEU A 17 -7.60 -11.99 10.09
CA LEU A 17 -8.76 -11.34 10.72
C LEU A 17 -9.55 -12.30 11.61
N ILE A 18 -9.79 -13.54 11.14
CA ILE A 18 -10.46 -14.58 11.94
C ILE A 18 -9.65 -14.86 13.21
N SER A 19 -8.32 -14.97 13.09
CA SER A 19 -7.43 -15.21 14.24
C SER A 19 -7.44 -14.06 15.26
N LEU A 20 -7.82 -12.85 14.83
CA LEU A 20 -7.97 -11.66 15.67
C LEU A 20 -9.38 -11.50 16.26
N GLY A 21 -10.27 -12.49 16.06
CA GLY A 21 -11.64 -12.46 16.60
C GLY A 21 -12.68 -11.80 15.68
N ALA A 22 -12.33 -11.50 14.42
CA ALA A 22 -13.29 -10.94 13.49
C ALA A 22 -14.38 -11.96 13.10
N GLU A 23 -15.62 -11.48 13.00
CA GLU A 23 -16.79 -12.27 12.62
C GLU A 23 -17.21 -11.97 11.17
N ASN A 24 -18.05 -12.84 10.58
CA ASN A 24 -18.64 -12.64 9.25
C ASN A 24 -17.60 -12.23 8.18
N VAL A 25 -16.46 -12.91 8.18
CA VAL A 25 -15.30 -12.56 7.36
C VAL A 25 -15.48 -13.06 5.93
N GLU A 26 -15.59 -12.13 4.98
CA GLU A 26 -15.83 -12.42 3.57
C GLU A 26 -14.74 -11.81 2.69
N MET A 27 -14.11 -12.66 1.85
CA MET A 27 -13.16 -12.21 0.85
C MET A 27 -13.88 -11.56 -0.34
N GLY A 28 -13.31 -10.47 -0.84
CA GLY A 28 -13.67 -9.89 -2.13
C GLY A 28 -12.43 -9.67 -2.98
N ARG A 29 -12.49 -8.71 -3.90
CA ARG A 29 -11.34 -8.36 -4.74
C ARG A 29 -10.49 -7.32 -4.03
N ARG A 30 -9.24 -7.66 -3.70
CA ARG A 30 -8.27 -6.80 -3.01
C ARG A 30 -8.76 -6.29 -1.64
N MET A 31 -9.70 -7.01 -1.03
CA MET A 31 -10.28 -6.61 0.24
C MET A 31 -10.90 -7.82 0.96
N VAL A 32 -11.06 -7.67 2.26
CA VAL A 32 -11.82 -8.58 3.13
C VAL A 32 -12.78 -7.72 3.95
N SER A 33 -14.08 -8.02 3.88
CA SER A 33 -15.08 -7.44 4.77
C SER A 33 -15.24 -8.30 6.01
N PHE A 34 -15.47 -7.68 7.16
CA PHE A 34 -15.61 -8.37 8.43
C PHE A 34 -16.42 -7.54 9.41
N GLU A 35 -17.00 -8.18 10.42
CA GLU A 35 -17.66 -7.57 11.56
C GLU A 35 -16.80 -7.75 12.82
N GLY A 36 -16.98 -6.86 13.79
CA GLY A 36 -16.18 -6.80 14.99
C GLY A 36 -16.44 -5.50 15.75
N ASP A 37 -16.06 -5.50 17.00
CA ASP A 37 -16.18 -4.35 17.90
C ASP A 37 -14.98 -3.38 17.77
N LEU A 38 -14.89 -2.42 18.69
CA LEU A 38 -13.81 -1.43 18.72
C LEU A 38 -12.45 -2.09 18.96
N GLU A 39 -12.40 -3.09 19.86
CA GLU A 39 -11.19 -3.87 20.14
C GLU A 39 -10.68 -4.56 18.88
N THR A 40 -11.58 -5.20 18.12
CA THR A 40 -11.26 -5.86 16.84
C THR A 40 -10.68 -4.88 15.84
N MET A 41 -11.20 -3.64 15.76
CA MET A 41 -10.65 -2.60 14.87
C MET A 41 -9.23 -2.18 15.26
N TYR A 42 -8.96 -2.01 16.56
CA TYR A 42 -7.63 -1.69 17.08
C TYR A 42 -6.65 -2.83 16.82
N ARG A 43 -7.03 -4.07 17.13
CA ARG A 43 -6.22 -5.27 16.83
C ARG A 43 -5.96 -5.42 15.34
N ALA A 44 -6.94 -5.18 14.47
CA ALA A 44 -6.75 -5.25 13.03
C ALA A 44 -5.68 -4.25 12.53
N ASN A 45 -5.65 -3.04 13.08
CA ASN A 45 -4.63 -2.04 12.73
C ASN A 45 -3.25 -2.38 13.27
N LEU A 46 -3.17 -2.89 14.51
CA LEU A 46 -1.92 -3.20 15.18
C LEU A 46 -1.28 -4.51 14.67
N CYS A 47 -2.08 -5.53 14.44
CA CYS A 47 -1.62 -6.91 14.27
C CYS A 47 -1.58 -7.38 12.81
N CYS A 48 -2.46 -6.88 11.93
CA CYS A 48 -2.51 -7.39 10.55
C CYS A 48 -1.23 -7.08 9.75
N ARG A 49 -0.62 -8.14 9.22
CA ARG A 49 0.57 -8.08 8.39
C ARG A 49 0.23 -7.90 6.91
N THR A 50 -0.93 -8.43 6.49
CA THR A 50 -1.34 -8.39 5.08
C THR A 50 -2.45 -7.37 4.75
N ALA A 51 -2.83 -6.53 5.71
CA ALA A 51 -3.73 -5.39 5.46
C ALA A 51 -2.95 -4.15 5.00
N LEU A 52 -3.49 -3.41 4.04
CA LEU A 52 -3.02 -2.09 3.59
C LEU A 52 -3.67 -0.96 4.40
N ARG A 53 -4.98 -1.09 4.67
CA ARG A 53 -5.81 -0.11 5.39
C ARG A 53 -7.02 -0.82 6.00
N ILE A 54 -7.45 -0.38 7.17
CA ILE A 54 -8.69 -0.80 7.84
C ILE A 54 -9.70 0.36 7.79
N LEU A 55 -10.84 0.12 7.15
CA LEU A 55 -11.90 1.08 6.93
C LEU A 55 -13.13 0.74 7.78
N LYS A 56 -13.69 1.75 8.46
CA LYS A 56 -14.96 1.69 9.20
C LYS A 56 -16.04 2.39 8.36
N PRO A 57 -16.88 1.65 7.61
CA PRO A 57 -18.02 2.25 6.90
C PRO A 57 -18.91 3.02 7.87
N ILE A 58 -19.27 4.24 7.49
CA ILE A 58 -20.20 5.09 8.25
C ILE A 58 -21.50 5.32 7.51
N GLU A 59 -21.49 5.25 6.18
CA GLU A 59 -22.67 5.41 5.34
C GLU A 59 -22.59 4.51 4.11
N LYS A 60 -23.73 3.92 3.74
CA LYS A 60 -23.92 3.17 2.50
C LYS A 60 -25.22 3.61 1.86
N PHE A 61 -25.16 4.02 0.59
CA PHE A 61 -26.32 4.48 -0.16
C PHE A 61 -26.12 4.30 -1.66
N THR A 62 -27.18 4.53 -2.43
CA THR A 62 -27.10 4.60 -3.90
C THR A 62 -27.26 6.05 -4.34
N ALA A 63 -26.47 6.48 -5.32
CA ALA A 63 -26.71 7.73 -6.01
C ALA A 63 -26.50 7.53 -7.51
N SER A 64 -27.45 8.03 -8.30
CA SER A 64 -27.45 7.93 -9.75
C SER A 64 -26.61 9.02 -10.42
N ASP A 65 -26.37 10.14 -9.73
CA ASP A 65 -25.58 11.24 -10.26
C ASP A 65 -24.81 12.00 -9.15
N PRO A 66 -23.86 12.88 -9.54
CA PRO A 66 -23.06 13.66 -8.60
C PRO A 66 -23.81 14.75 -7.83
N ASP A 67 -25.00 15.16 -8.28
CA ASP A 67 -25.88 16.08 -7.55
C ASP A 67 -26.60 15.35 -6.41
N GLU A 68 -27.12 14.15 -6.68
CA GLU A 68 -27.70 13.26 -5.68
C GLU A 68 -26.67 12.85 -4.63
N LEU A 69 -25.44 12.52 -5.04
CA LEU A 69 -24.33 12.27 -4.12
C LEU A 69 -24.10 13.46 -3.17
N TYR A 70 -24.04 14.68 -3.70
CA TYR A 70 -23.85 15.89 -2.89
C TYR A 70 -24.99 16.10 -1.90
N ASP A 71 -26.24 15.95 -2.34
CA ASP A 71 -27.41 16.15 -1.50
C ASP A 71 -27.44 15.14 -0.34
N ILE A 72 -27.17 13.85 -0.62
CA ILE A 72 -27.10 12.82 0.41
C ILE A 72 -25.95 13.11 1.36
N VAL A 73 -24.75 13.44 0.84
CA VAL A 73 -23.58 13.75 1.67
C VAL A 73 -23.84 14.92 2.59
N ARG A 74 -24.48 15.98 2.12
CA ARG A 74 -24.83 17.16 2.93
C ARG A 74 -25.83 16.84 4.04
N ASP A 75 -26.67 15.81 3.86
CA ASP A 75 -27.68 15.40 4.83
C ASP A 75 -27.16 14.46 5.93
N ILE A 76 -25.97 13.88 5.77
CA ILE A 76 -25.32 13.06 6.80
C ILE A 76 -25.11 13.89 8.08
N GLU A 77 -25.35 13.28 9.25
CA GLU A 77 -25.11 13.90 10.56
C GLU A 77 -23.61 13.92 10.91
N TRP A 78 -22.85 14.78 10.21
CA TRP A 78 -21.39 14.85 10.32
C TRP A 78 -20.86 15.17 11.72
N GLU A 79 -21.69 15.74 12.59
CA GLU A 79 -21.32 16.05 13.98
C GLU A 79 -20.99 14.81 14.81
N LYS A 80 -21.44 13.62 14.36
CA LYS A 80 -21.06 12.34 14.99
C LYS A 80 -19.57 12.01 14.78
N TYR A 81 -18.93 12.62 13.78
CA TYR A 81 -17.58 12.25 13.33
C TYR A 81 -16.58 13.41 13.37
N MET A 82 -17.03 14.66 13.18
CA MET A 82 -16.15 15.82 13.13
C MET A 82 -16.83 17.13 13.54
N THR A 83 -16.02 18.14 13.82
CA THR A 83 -16.46 19.51 14.12
C THR A 83 -15.98 20.48 13.03
N PRO A 84 -16.44 21.75 13.01
CA PRO A 84 -15.89 22.77 12.12
C PRO A 84 -14.37 23.00 12.27
N GLN A 85 -13.77 22.61 13.40
CA GLN A 85 -12.33 22.75 13.67
C GLN A 85 -11.53 21.55 13.15
N THR A 86 -12.16 20.39 12.94
CA THR A 86 -11.51 19.17 12.44
C THR A 86 -11.03 19.38 11.01
N THR A 87 -9.77 19.02 10.74
CA THR A 87 -9.28 18.95 9.36
C THR A 87 -9.58 17.59 8.74
N PHE A 88 -9.96 17.55 7.46
CA PHE A 88 -10.27 16.28 6.79
C PHE A 88 -9.63 16.11 5.41
N SER A 89 -9.53 14.85 4.97
CA SER A 89 -9.14 14.48 3.61
C SER A 89 -10.12 13.46 3.03
N ILE A 90 -10.16 13.37 1.69
CA ILE A 90 -11.03 12.43 0.97
C ILE A 90 -10.18 11.68 -0.06
N ASP A 91 -10.20 10.36 0.02
CA ASP A 91 -9.66 9.44 -0.97
C ASP A 91 -10.83 8.72 -1.68
N SER A 92 -10.99 9.00 -2.98
CA SER A 92 -12.10 8.46 -3.76
C SER A 92 -11.61 7.38 -4.74
N THR A 93 -12.21 6.19 -4.68
CA THR A 93 -12.05 5.12 -5.67
C THR A 93 -13.36 4.94 -6.41
N VAL A 94 -13.34 5.06 -7.73
CA VAL A 94 -14.54 5.06 -8.55
C VAL A 94 -14.43 4.02 -9.66
N ASN A 95 -15.46 3.20 -9.77
CA ASN A 95 -15.70 2.28 -10.87
C ASN A 95 -17.18 2.36 -11.26
N SER A 96 -17.53 3.29 -12.14
CA SER A 96 -18.91 3.58 -12.53
C SER A 96 -18.93 4.28 -13.89
N ASP A 97 -19.99 4.03 -14.66
CA ASP A 97 -20.24 4.75 -15.92
C ASP A 97 -20.78 6.17 -15.67
N GLU A 98 -21.54 6.36 -14.59
CA GLU A 98 -22.15 7.65 -14.22
C GLU A 98 -21.14 8.58 -13.54
N PHE A 99 -20.24 8.02 -12.73
CA PHE A 99 -19.18 8.77 -12.07
C PHE A 99 -17.86 8.63 -12.84
N SER A 100 -17.67 9.46 -13.85
CA SER A 100 -16.53 9.34 -14.77
C SER A 100 -15.16 9.66 -14.16
N HIS A 101 -15.09 10.53 -13.13
CA HIS A 101 -13.82 11.02 -12.58
C HIS A 101 -13.81 11.11 -11.06
N SER A 102 -12.86 10.41 -10.42
CA SER A 102 -12.69 10.39 -8.96
C SER A 102 -12.45 11.76 -8.34
N LYS A 103 -11.73 12.66 -9.04
CA LYS A 103 -11.53 14.05 -8.59
C LYS A 103 -12.87 14.80 -8.44
N TYR A 104 -13.79 14.60 -9.39
CA TYR A 104 -15.09 15.25 -9.35
C TYR A 104 -15.92 14.75 -8.17
N VAL A 105 -15.95 13.43 -7.94
CA VAL A 105 -16.55 12.82 -6.75
C VAL A 105 -15.99 13.40 -5.46
N THR A 106 -14.66 13.50 -5.35
CA THR A 106 -14.00 14.12 -4.20
C THR A 106 -14.47 15.56 -3.98
N TYR A 107 -14.60 16.37 -5.04
CA TYR A 107 -15.10 17.74 -4.89
C TYR A 107 -16.56 17.79 -4.42
N ARG A 108 -17.44 16.94 -4.94
CA ARG A 108 -18.85 16.89 -4.53
C ARG A 108 -19.02 16.48 -3.08
N VAL A 109 -18.31 15.45 -2.64
CA VAL A 109 -18.32 15.01 -1.24
C VAL A 109 -17.80 16.11 -0.33
N LYS A 110 -16.68 16.73 -0.71
CA LYS A 110 -16.08 17.87 0.00
C LYS A 110 -17.06 19.03 0.15
N ASP A 111 -17.71 19.44 -0.94
CA ASP A 111 -18.66 20.55 -0.91
C ASP A 111 -19.88 20.23 -0.05
N GLY A 112 -20.38 18.98 -0.09
CA GLY A 112 -21.49 18.54 0.75
C GLY A 112 -21.17 18.63 2.26
N ILE A 113 -19.98 18.17 2.66
CA ILE A 113 -19.50 18.28 4.06
C ILE A 113 -19.33 19.75 4.46
N VAL A 114 -18.69 20.56 3.61
CA VAL A 114 -18.43 21.97 3.91
C VAL A 114 -19.73 22.77 4.04
N ASP A 115 -20.68 22.57 3.13
CA ASP A 115 -21.96 23.26 3.18
C ASP A 115 -22.82 22.78 4.37
N HIS A 116 -22.74 21.50 4.76
CA HIS A 116 -23.40 20.99 5.97
C HIS A 116 -23.02 21.81 7.22
N PHE A 117 -21.72 21.97 7.48
CA PHE A 117 -21.24 22.74 8.63
C PHE A 117 -21.51 24.24 8.48
N ARG A 118 -21.35 24.78 7.26
CA ARG A 118 -21.63 26.19 6.99
C ARG A 118 -23.08 26.55 7.28
N ASP A 119 -24.02 25.71 6.90
CA ASP A 119 -25.44 25.98 7.08
C ASP A 119 -25.86 25.87 8.55
N LYS A 120 -25.27 24.92 9.29
CA LYS A 120 -25.65 24.66 10.68
C LYS A 120 -24.93 25.55 11.70
N TYR A 121 -23.66 25.87 11.45
CA TYR A 121 -22.78 26.56 12.40
C TYR A 121 -22.21 27.89 11.87
N GLY A 122 -22.37 28.20 10.59
CA GLY A 122 -21.74 29.38 9.97
C GLY A 122 -20.24 29.23 9.71
N GLU A 123 -19.65 28.11 10.10
CA GLU A 123 -18.22 27.81 9.99
C GLU A 123 -17.98 26.67 8.98
N ARG A 124 -16.75 26.56 8.46
CA ARG A 124 -16.38 25.46 7.55
C ARG A 124 -15.17 24.69 8.08
N PRO A 125 -15.19 23.35 8.02
CA PRO A 125 -13.99 22.56 8.23
C PRO A 125 -12.95 22.83 7.13
N SER A 126 -11.69 22.65 7.50
CA SER A 126 -10.56 22.83 6.59
C SER A 126 -10.11 21.50 6.00
N ILE A 127 -9.63 21.52 4.76
CA ILE A 127 -9.13 20.32 4.09
C ILE A 127 -7.62 20.29 4.20
N ARG A 128 -7.08 19.12 4.52
CA ARG A 128 -5.65 18.91 4.57
C ARG A 128 -5.32 17.59 3.88
N VAL A 129 -4.54 17.65 2.79
CA VAL A 129 -4.24 16.45 1.99
C VAL A 129 -3.36 15.45 2.75
N ALA A 130 -2.43 15.96 3.57
CA ALA A 130 -1.52 15.15 4.38
C ALA A 130 -1.66 15.51 5.87
N GLY A 131 -1.77 14.51 6.74
CA GLY A 131 -1.88 14.73 8.18
C GLY A 131 -3.21 15.39 8.61
N ALA A 132 -4.29 15.13 7.88
CA ALA A 132 -5.65 15.46 8.33
C ALA A 132 -5.99 14.74 9.65
N ASP A 133 -6.99 15.26 10.36
CA ASP A 133 -7.52 14.63 11.57
C ASP A 133 -8.51 13.52 11.25
N LEU A 134 -9.33 13.71 10.21
CA LEU A 134 -10.26 12.72 9.70
C LEU A 134 -9.95 12.37 8.24
N MET A 135 -9.80 11.09 7.94
CA MET A 135 -9.56 10.60 6.59
C MET A 135 -10.78 9.83 6.12
N LEU A 136 -11.41 10.29 5.04
CA LEU A 136 -12.59 9.66 4.45
C LEU A 136 -12.18 8.85 3.23
N ASN A 137 -12.62 7.60 3.16
CA ASN A 137 -12.58 6.81 1.94
C ASN A 137 -13.98 6.76 1.30
N VAL A 138 -14.07 7.16 0.04
CA VAL A 138 -15.30 7.09 -0.75
C VAL A 138 -15.10 6.04 -1.83
N HIS A 139 -15.85 4.95 -1.74
CA HIS A 139 -15.83 3.90 -2.74
C HIS A 139 -17.14 3.89 -3.51
N ILE A 140 -17.04 4.05 -4.83
CA ILE A 140 -18.17 4.00 -5.76
C ILE A 140 -17.97 2.82 -6.69
N PHE A 141 -18.95 1.91 -6.71
CA PHE A 141 -19.02 0.82 -7.66
C PHE A 141 -20.43 0.82 -8.27
N GLU A 142 -20.51 1.02 -9.59
CA GLU A 142 -21.76 1.31 -10.29
C GLU A 142 -22.46 2.54 -9.66
N ASP A 143 -23.67 2.39 -9.12
CA ASP A 143 -24.42 3.43 -8.41
C ASP A 143 -24.29 3.31 -6.88
N ARG A 144 -23.54 2.33 -6.39
CA ARG A 144 -23.41 1.99 -4.96
C ARG A 144 -22.24 2.70 -4.33
N ILE A 145 -22.52 3.46 -3.28
CA ILE A 145 -21.57 4.34 -2.61
C ILE A 145 -21.39 3.88 -1.18
N THR A 146 -20.13 3.75 -0.77
CA THR A 146 -19.74 3.53 0.62
C THR A 146 -18.80 4.64 1.06
N ILE A 147 -19.16 5.34 2.12
CA ILE A 147 -18.28 6.31 2.80
C ILE A 147 -17.78 5.65 4.08
N SER A 148 -16.47 5.63 4.26
CA SER A 148 -15.80 5.03 5.41
C SER A 148 -14.82 5.98 6.06
N LEU A 149 -14.64 5.86 7.36
CA LEU A 149 -13.48 6.42 8.05
C LEU A 149 -12.28 5.49 7.87
N ASP A 150 -11.12 6.07 7.56
CA ASP A 150 -9.85 5.35 7.54
C ASP A 150 -9.23 5.35 8.93
N SER A 151 -9.21 4.17 9.57
CA SER A 151 -8.68 4.01 10.93
C SER A 151 -7.14 3.89 10.95
N SER A 152 -6.51 3.57 9.82
CA SER A 152 -5.07 3.29 9.75
C SER A 152 -4.22 4.55 9.59
N GLY A 153 -4.71 5.54 8.84
CA GLY A 153 -3.99 6.78 8.59
C GLY A 153 -2.96 6.68 7.45
N GLU A 154 -1.67 6.56 7.78
CA GLU A 154 -0.70 6.14 6.76
C GLU A 154 -0.96 4.67 6.36
N PRO A 155 -0.64 4.24 5.12
CA PRO A 155 -0.76 2.84 4.74
C PRO A 155 -0.06 1.93 5.74
N LEU A 156 -0.69 0.81 6.10
CA LEU A 156 -0.14 -0.13 7.07
C LEU A 156 1.19 -0.74 6.61
N SER A 157 1.49 -0.78 5.31
CA SER A 157 2.82 -1.17 4.83
C SER A 157 3.94 -0.31 5.38
N LYS A 158 3.68 0.97 5.70
CA LYS A 158 4.65 1.80 6.42
C LYS A 158 4.70 1.40 7.88
N ARG A 159 5.47 0.34 8.19
CA ARG A 159 5.60 -0.19 9.55
C ARG A 159 6.28 0.81 10.48
N GLY A 160 7.29 1.52 10.00
CA GLY A 160 8.06 2.50 10.78
C GLY A 160 9.52 2.11 10.97
N TYR A 161 9.90 0.84 10.76
CA TYR A 161 11.29 0.40 10.89
C TYR A 161 12.21 0.79 9.73
N ARG A 162 11.65 1.23 8.60
CA ARG A 162 12.42 1.45 7.36
C ARG A 162 13.04 2.85 7.37
N VAL A 163 14.32 2.92 7.73
CA VAL A 163 15.09 4.19 7.79
C VAL A 163 15.68 4.53 6.42
N GLU A 164 16.20 3.53 5.71
CA GLU A 164 16.82 3.68 4.39
C GLU A 164 16.24 2.68 3.39
N GLN A 165 16.27 3.02 2.09
CA GLN A 165 15.68 2.21 1.03
C GLN A 165 16.65 2.09 -0.15
N THR A 166 16.70 0.90 -0.75
CA THR A 166 17.33 0.69 -2.05
C THR A 166 16.40 1.17 -3.17
N ALA A 167 16.86 1.13 -4.42
CA ALA A 167 16.01 1.42 -5.56
C ALA A 167 14.87 0.38 -5.66
N ALA A 168 13.65 0.78 -5.33
CA ALA A 168 12.41 0.00 -5.44
C ALA A 168 12.34 -1.25 -4.53
N PRO A 169 12.25 -1.09 -3.19
CA PRO A 169 12.03 -2.22 -2.28
C PRO A 169 10.64 -2.85 -2.50
N ILE A 170 10.53 -4.15 -2.21
CA ILE A 170 9.23 -4.79 -2.14
C ILE A 170 8.41 -4.20 -0.99
N ASN A 171 7.10 -4.06 -1.20
CA ASN A 171 6.19 -3.58 -0.16
C ASN A 171 6.11 -4.59 1.01
N GLU A 172 6.10 -4.09 2.24
CA GLU A 172 6.09 -4.88 3.48
C GLU A 172 4.88 -5.82 3.57
N VAL A 173 3.69 -5.33 3.21
CA VAL A 173 2.45 -6.12 3.19
C VAL A 173 2.56 -7.26 2.18
N LEU A 174 3.18 -6.99 1.02
CA LEU A 174 3.40 -8.02 0.00
C LEU A 174 4.45 -9.04 0.47
N ALA A 175 5.54 -8.59 1.10
CA ALA A 175 6.58 -9.47 1.62
C ALA A 175 6.03 -10.40 2.71
N ALA A 176 5.31 -9.87 3.69
CA ALA A 176 4.64 -10.68 4.71
C ALA A 176 3.63 -11.65 4.10
N GLY A 177 2.82 -11.19 3.13
CA GLY A 177 1.87 -12.04 2.43
C GLY A 177 2.53 -13.19 1.68
N ILE A 178 3.65 -12.94 0.99
CA ILE A 178 4.43 -13.98 0.31
C ILE A 178 4.95 -15.02 1.31
N ILE A 179 5.54 -14.59 2.43
CA ILE A 179 6.03 -15.50 3.47
C ILE A 179 4.86 -16.32 4.03
N MET A 180 3.73 -15.68 4.33
CA MET A 180 2.57 -16.38 4.87
C MET A 180 1.97 -17.40 3.89
N LYS A 181 2.03 -17.12 2.58
CA LYS A 181 1.62 -18.03 1.50
C LYS A 181 2.49 -19.27 1.37
N THR A 182 3.76 -19.23 1.78
CA THR A 182 4.62 -20.42 1.79
C THR A 182 4.23 -21.43 2.88
N GLY A 183 3.42 -20.99 3.85
CA GLY A 183 3.06 -21.78 5.03
C GLY A 183 4.04 -21.63 6.20
N TRP A 184 5.18 -20.97 6.01
CA TRP A 184 6.18 -20.81 7.07
C TRP A 184 5.73 -19.83 8.16
N ARG A 185 5.91 -20.20 9.44
CA ARG A 185 5.65 -19.40 10.64
C ARG A 185 6.78 -19.51 11.69
N GLY A 186 8.01 -19.77 11.23
CA GLY A 186 9.21 -19.82 12.08
C GLY A 186 9.64 -21.22 12.52
N GLU A 187 9.16 -22.28 11.88
CA GLU A 187 9.45 -23.67 12.22
C GLU A 187 10.81 -24.16 11.68
N SER A 188 11.47 -23.40 10.81
CA SER A 188 12.75 -23.73 10.20
C SER A 188 13.57 -22.47 9.90
N ASN A 189 14.81 -22.66 9.46
CA ASN A 189 15.63 -21.58 8.91
C ASN A 189 14.95 -20.90 7.70
N PHE A 190 15.25 -19.62 7.54
CA PHE A 190 14.77 -18.78 6.44
C PHE A 190 15.94 -18.11 5.75
N VAL A 191 15.94 -18.08 4.42
CA VAL A 191 17.04 -17.51 3.63
C VAL A 191 16.49 -16.57 2.56
N ASP A 192 17.06 -15.36 2.49
CA ASP A 192 16.94 -14.49 1.32
C ASP A 192 18.34 -14.12 0.79
N PRO A 193 18.81 -14.76 -0.29
CA PRO A 193 20.16 -14.57 -0.82
C PRO A 193 20.28 -13.37 -1.77
N MET A 194 19.20 -12.59 -1.97
CA MET A 194 19.18 -11.34 -2.72
C MET A 194 18.33 -10.31 -1.97
N CYS A 195 18.70 -10.08 -0.70
CA CYS A 195 17.81 -9.47 0.27
C CYS A 195 17.57 -7.97 0.09
N GLY A 196 18.37 -7.27 -0.74
CA GLY A 196 18.27 -5.85 -0.95
C GLY A 196 18.24 -5.09 0.38
N SER A 197 17.19 -4.32 0.62
CA SER A 197 16.98 -3.57 1.88
C SER A 197 16.56 -4.41 3.10
N GLY A 198 16.50 -5.74 2.98
CA GLY A 198 16.21 -6.67 4.09
C GLY A 198 14.71 -6.86 4.41
N THR A 199 13.79 -6.53 3.50
CA THR A 199 12.35 -6.53 3.80
C THR A 199 11.81 -7.93 4.12
N PHE A 200 12.19 -8.96 3.37
CA PHE A 200 11.80 -10.34 3.70
C PHE A 200 12.40 -10.80 5.03
N LEU A 201 13.66 -10.43 5.32
CA LEU A 201 14.32 -10.80 6.57
C LEU A 201 13.57 -10.25 7.79
N ILE A 202 13.16 -8.98 7.72
CA ILE A 202 12.44 -8.32 8.81
C ILE A 202 11.05 -8.92 8.96
N GLU A 203 10.26 -9.01 7.88
CA GLU A 203 8.91 -9.58 7.98
C GLU A 203 8.94 -11.05 8.41
N ALA A 204 9.95 -11.83 8.00
CA ALA A 204 10.16 -13.20 8.47
C ALA A 204 10.42 -13.24 9.98
N ALA A 205 11.29 -12.36 10.50
CA ALA A 205 11.56 -12.28 11.93
C ALA A 205 10.31 -11.87 12.73
N LEU A 206 9.54 -10.89 12.23
CA LEU A 206 8.30 -10.47 12.88
C LEU A 206 7.25 -11.58 12.88
N ILE A 207 7.13 -12.35 11.81
CA ILE A 207 6.23 -13.52 11.74
C ILE A 207 6.71 -14.62 12.71
N ALA A 208 8.00 -14.95 12.67
CA ALA A 208 8.56 -16.04 13.46
C ALA A 208 8.55 -15.77 14.96
N ALA A 209 8.73 -14.52 15.39
CA ALA A 209 8.62 -14.12 16.79
C ALA A 209 7.19 -13.70 17.19
N ASN A 210 6.25 -13.73 16.23
CA ASN A 210 4.89 -13.22 16.38
C ASN A 210 4.81 -11.78 16.92
N ILE A 211 5.73 -10.92 16.49
CA ILE A 211 5.77 -9.51 16.85
C ILE A 211 4.78 -8.75 15.98
N ASN A 212 3.88 -7.99 16.61
CA ASN A 212 2.87 -7.20 15.91
C ASN A 212 3.52 -6.10 15.06
N PRO A 213 3.22 -6.01 13.75
CA PRO A 213 3.89 -5.08 12.85
C PRO A 213 3.54 -3.60 13.12
N GLY A 214 2.41 -3.34 13.78
CA GLY A 214 1.95 -1.99 14.10
C GLY A 214 2.70 -1.31 15.25
N ILE A 215 3.48 -2.04 16.06
CA ILE A 215 4.18 -1.46 17.23
C ILE A 215 5.20 -0.39 16.82
N PHE A 216 5.76 -0.50 15.61
CA PHE A 216 6.77 0.40 15.08
C PHE A 216 6.19 1.72 14.56
N ARG A 217 4.85 1.81 14.47
CA ARG A 217 4.17 3.01 13.99
C ARG A 217 4.10 4.04 15.11
N GLN A 218 4.20 5.31 14.73
CA GLN A 218 4.11 6.41 15.69
C GLN A 218 2.67 6.67 16.14
N GLN A 219 1.70 6.44 15.26
CA GLN A 219 0.28 6.66 15.54
C GLN A 219 -0.59 5.97 14.46
N PHE A 220 -1.86 5.76 14.80
CA PHE A 220 -2.94 5.41 13.88
C PHE A 220 -3.95 6.57 13.77
N ALA A 221 -4.76 6.59 12.71
CA ALA A 221 -5.73 7.66 12.53
C ALA A 221 -6.90 7.61 13.54
N PHE A 222 -7.27 6.41 14.01
CA PHE A 222 -8.34 6.27 14.99
C PHE A 222 -8.03 6.95 16.33
N GLU A 223 -6.76 7.19 16.66
CA GLU A 223 -6.35 7.85 17.92
C GLU A 223 -6.82 9.31 17.99
N LYS A 224 -7.21 9.91 16.86
CA LYS A 224 -7.76 11.26 16.79
C LYS A 224 -9.29 11.30 16.81
N TRP A 225 -9.95 10.14 16.80
CA TRP A 225 -11.40 10.09 16.73
C TRP A 225 -12.03 10.44 18.08
N HIS A 226 -13.27 10.95 18.05
CA HIS A 226 -13.96 11.34 19.28
C HIS A 226 -14.28 10.15 20.19
N ASP A 227 -14.45 8.96 19.61
CA ASP A 227 -14.72 7.69 20.28
C ASP A 227 -13.44 6.86 20.51
N PHE A 228 -12.26 7.49 20.51
CA PHE A 228 -11.01 6.80 20.84
C PHE A 228 -10.97 6.38 22.32
N ASP A 229 -10.90 5.07 22.56
CA ASP A 229 -10.70 4.48 23.87
C ASP A 229 -9.21 4.22 24.08
N LYS A 230 -8.57 5.13 24.82
CA LYS A 230 -7.12 5.12 25.03
C LYS A 230 -6.70 3.95 25.91
N GLU A 231 -7.44 3.69 26.98
CA GLU A 231 -7.17 2.62 27.93
C GLU A 231 -7.26 1.25 27.26
N LEU A 232 -8.29 1.01 26.44
CA LEU A 232 -8.43 -0.22 25.66
C LEU A 232 -7.28 -0.40 24.66
N PHE A 233 -6.89 0.67 23.95
CA PHE A 233 -5.78 0.58 23.01
C PHE A 233 -4.43 0.36 23.71
N GLU A 234 -4.22 0.98 24.87
CA GLU A 234 -3.04 0.75 25.70
C GLU A 234 -2.93 -0.70 26.16
N GLU A 235 -4.03 -1.34 26.53
CA GLU A 235 -4.08 -2.76 26.87
C GLU A 235 -3.64 -3.62 25.67
N ILE A 236 -4.23 -3.39 24.50
CA ILE A 236 -3.89 -4.13 23.27
C ILE A 236 -2.43 -3.87 22.84
N TYR A 237 -1.95 -2.63 22.93
CA TYR A 237 -0.60 -2.25 22.53
C TYR A 237 0.47 -2.88 23.43
N ASN A 238 0.17 -3.03 24.72
CA ASN A 238 1.10 -3.61 25.69
C ASN A 238 0.98 -5.12 25.84
N ASP A 239 -0.02 -5.77 25.20
CA ASP A 239 -0.15 -7.21 25.15
C ASP A 239 0.94 -7.84 24.27
N ASP A 240 1.96 -8.42 24.91
CA ASP A 240 3.04 -9.20 24.28
C ASP A 240 2.89 -10.70 24.56
N SER A 241 1.75 -11.14 25.09
CA SER A 241 1.53 -12.53 25.52
C SER A 241 1.63 -13.55 24.39
N ALA A 242 1.38 -13.12 23.16
CA ALA A 242 1.47 -13.94 21.96
C ALA A 242 2.87 -13.92 21.31
N GLU A 243 3.81 -13.08 21.76
CA GLU A 243 5.19 -13.11 21.27
C GLU A 243 5.86 -14.44 21.66
N LYS A 244 6.65 -15.00 20.75
CA LYS A 244 7.32 -16.28 20.94
C LYS A 244 8.81 -16.19 20.64
N GLU A 245 9.57 -17.07 21.26
CA GLU A 245 10.97 -17.24 20.93
C GLU A 245 11.13 -17.92 19.56
N PHE A 246 12.11 -17.45 18.79
CA PHE A 246 12.48 -18.03 17.51
C PHE A 246 13.82 -18.74 17.64
N ALA A 247 13.77 -20.08 17.64
CA ALA A 247 14.94 -20.93 17.87
C ALA A 247 15.82 -21.11 16.62
N CYS A 248 15.28 -20.85 15.42
CA CYS A 248 16.03 -20.97 14.17
C CYS A 248 16.73 -19.65 13.80
N LYS A 249 17.34 -19.60 12.61
CA LYS A 249 18.03 -18.41 12.10
C LYS A 249 17.45 -17.93 10.78
N ILE A 250 17.50 -16.61 10.60
CA ILE A 250 17.19 -15.95 9.33
C ILE A 250 18.51 -15.46 8.72
N TYR A 251 18.79 -15.87 7.49
CA TYR A 251 20.01 -15.49 6.79
C TYR A 251 19.72 -14.59 5.59
N GLY A 252 20.43 -13.48 5.51
CA GLY A 252 20.38 -12.52 4.41
C GLY A 252 21.70 -12.47 3.65
N GLY A 253 21.61 -12.38 2.33
CA GLY A 253 22.74 -12.12 1.45
C GLY A 253 22.39 -11.11 0.38
N ASP A 254 23.33 -10.22 0.05
CA ASP A 254 23.28 -9.46 -1.19
C ASP A 254 24.72 -9.22 -1.69
N MET A 255 24.87 -9.06 -3.01
CA MET A 255 26.13 -8.73 -3.65
C MET A 255 26.47 -7.24 -3.47
N ASP A 256 25.44 -6.40 -3.35
CA ASP A 256 25.60 -4.96 -3.16
C ASP A 256 25.86 -4.62 -1.68
N ALA A 257 27.07 -4.14 -1.40
CA ALA A 257 27.48 -3.72 -0.07
C ALA A 257 26.64 -2.56 0.49
N GLU A 258 26.11 -1.68 -0.37
CA GLU A 258 25.22 -0.59 0.05
C GLU A 258 23.87 -1.15 0.49
N ALA A 259 23.28 -2.05 -0.28
CA ALA A 259 22.05 -2.76 0.09
C ALA A 259 22.20 -3.50 1.42
N VAL A 260 23.31 -4.22 1.62
CA VAL A 260 23.62 -4.91 2.90
C VAL A 260 23.71 -3.93 4.07
N ALA A 261 24.34 -2.77 3.88
CA ALA A 261 24.43 -1.75 4.92
C ALA A 261 23.03 -1.21 5.30
N ILE A 262 22.18 -0.96 4.30
CA ILE A 262 20.78 -0.55 4.49
C ILE A 262 19.99 -1.63 5.23
N ALA A 263 20.11 -2.89 4.81
CA ALA A 263 19.42 -4.01 5.44
C ALA A 263 19.78 -4.15 6.93
N ARG A 264 21.07 -4.04 7.28
CA ARG A 264 21.54 -4.08 8.67
C ARG A 264 20.96 -2.93 9.51
N LYS A 265 20.83 -1.73 8.95
CA LYS A 265 20.21 -0.59 9.64
C LYS A 265 18.72 -0.85 9.89
N ASN A 266 17.97 -1.27 8.87
CA ASN A 266 16.54 -1.54 8.99
C ASN A 266 16.24 -2.69 9.97
N VAL A 267 17.06 -3.74 9.97
CA VAL A 267 16.93 -4.88 10.90
C VAL A 267 17.15 -4.46 12.36
N ARG A 268 18.14 -3.58 12.60
CA ARG A 268 18.37 -3.01 13.94
C ARG A 268 17.22 -2.11 14.38
N GLU A 269 16.68 -1.28 13.48
CA GLU A 269 15.53 -0.43 13.77
C GLU A 269 14.28 -1.28 14.12
N ALA A 270 14.10 -2.41 13.43
CA ALA A 270 13.06 -3.39 13.74
C ALA A 270 13.35 -4.20 15.03
N LYS A 271 14.52 -4.04 15.66
CA LYS A 271 14.96 -4.75 16.89
C LYS A 271 14.95 -6.28 16.80
N VAL A 272 15.24 -6.80 15.60
CA VAL A 272 15.31 -8.24 15.28
C VAL A 272 16.72 -8.67 14.83
N ASP A 273 17.74 -7.87 15.13
CA ASP A 273 19.12 -8.09 14.70
C ASP A 273 19.80 -9.31 15.34
N ASP A 274 19.27 -9.83 16.44
CA ASP A 274 19.69 -11.10 17.06
C ASP A 274 19.19 -12.36 16.31
N MET A 275 18.11 -12.22 15.53
CA MET A 275 17.51 -13.30 14.73
C MET A 275 18.08 -13.38 13.32
N VAL A 276 18.70 -12.30 12.84
CA VAL A 276 19.05 -12.11 11.42
C VAL A 276 20.56 -11.98 11.22
N GLU A 277 21.13 -12.86 10.41
CA GLU A 277 22.53 -12.82 10.00
C GLU A 277 22.66 -12.35 8.56
N ILE A 278 23.27 -11.18 8.35
CA ILE A 278 23.41 -10.57 7.01
C ILE A 278 24.87 -10.59 6.56
N THR A 279 25.11 -11.16 5.38
CA THR A 279 26.42 -11.27 4.75
C THR A 279 26.44 -10.54 3.40
N CYS A 280 27.57 -9.91 3.06
CA CYS A 280 27.78 -9.34 1.73
C CYS A 280 28.45 -10.41 0.87
N ARG A 281 27.65 -11.17 0.12
CA ARG A 281 28.10 -12.29 -0.70
C ARG A 281 27.10 -12.57 -1.82
N GLN A 282 27.59 -13.12 -2.92
CA GLN A 282 26.72 -13.55 -4.02
C GLN A 282 26.02 -14.87 -3.66
N MET A 283 24.82 -15.10 -4.20
CA MET A 283 24.10 -16.37 -3.99
C MET A 283 24.93 -17.62 -4.35
N SER A 284 25.75 -17.55 -5.39
CA SER A 284 26.63 -18.64 -5.82
C SER A 284 27.69 -19.05 -4.79
N GLU A 285 28.02 -18.16 -3.85
CA GLU A 285 29.03 -18.36 -2.81
C GLU A 285 28.45 -18.97 -1.53
N TRP A 286 27.14 -19.21 -1.48
CA TRP A 286 26.50 -19.93 -0.38
C TRP A 286 26.82 -21.42 -0.48
N THR A 287 27.99 -21.84 0.00
CA THR A 287 28.42 -23.26 -0.04
C THR A 287 28.16 -24.01 1.25
N GLU A 288 27.99 -23.29 2.36
CA GLU A 288 27.61 -23.86 3.65
C GLU A 288 26.09 -23.95 3.69
N ASN A 289 25.57 -25.16 3.84
CA ASN A 289 24.14 -25.40 3.92
C ASN A 289 23.73 -25.35 5.40
N PRO A 290 22.94 -24.36 5.85
CA PRO A 290 22.28 -24.45 7.14
C PRO A 290 21.36 -25.69 7.15
N GLU A 291 20.85 -26.08 8.32
CA GLU A 291 19.80 -27.10 8.36
C GLU A 291 18.65 -26.73 7.40
N PRO A 292 18.06 -27.71 6.69
CA PRO A 292 17.03 -27.48 5.69
C PRO A 292 15.95 -26.49 6.14
N GLY A 293 15.56 -25.59 5.25
CA GLY A 293 14.57 -24.56 5.53
C GLY A 293 13.91 -24.06 4.26
N ILE A 294 13.52 -22.78 4.28
CA ILE A 294 12.90 -22.13 3.11
C ILE A 294 13.76 -21.00 2.58
N ILE A 295 13.75 -20.83 1.26
CA ILE A 295 14.31 -19.68 0.59
C ILE A 295 13.15 -18.83 0.09
N VAL A 296 13.17 -17.53 0.34
CA VAL A 296 12.23 -16.57 -0.27
C VAL A 296 13.04 -15.43 -0.84
N MET A 297 12.85 -15.12 -2.12
CA MET A 297 13.61 -14.05 -2.77
C MET A 297 12.79 -13.31 -3.82
N ASN A 298 13.19 -12.06 -4.06
CA ASN A 298 12.71 -11.20 -5.15
C ASN A 298 13.92 -10.76 -6.00
N PRO A 299 14.39 -11.61 -6.93
CA PRO A 299 15.54 -11.31 -7.77
C PRO A 299 15.28 -10.06 -8.63
N PRO A 300 16.32 -9.39 -9.14
CA PRO A 300 16.14 -8.29 -10.07
C PRO A 300 15.50 -8.76 -11.39
N TYR A 301 14.69 -7.89 -11.99
CA TYR A 301 14.02 -8.11 -13.27
C TYR A 301 13.76 -6.81 -14.03
N GLY A 302 13.59 -6.92 -15.36
CA GLY A 302 13.26 -5.79 -16.24
C GLY A 302 14.32 -4.68 -16.25
N GLU A 303 13.92 -3.45 -16.60
CA GLU A 303 14.82 -2.28 -16.60
C GLU A 303 15.23 -1.77 -15.19
N ARG A 304 14.77 -2.42 -14.11
CA ARG A 304 14.83 -1.89 -12.73
C ARG A 304 16.23 -1.92 -12.12
N LEU A 305 17.00 -2.93 -12.49
CA LEU A 305 18.43 -3.06 -12.29
C LEU A 305 18.88 -3.77 -13.57
N LYS A 306 19.87 -3.25 -14.29
CA LYS A 306 20.45 -3.97 -15.42
C LYS A 306 21.69 -4.71 -14.92
N PRO A 307 21.58 -5.95 -14.41
CA PRO A 307 22.68 -6.88 -14.60
C PRO A 307 23.00 -6.87 -16.09
N ASP A 308 24.29 -6.81 -16.45
CA ASP A 308 24.72 -6.84 -17.84
C ASP A 308 24.18 -8.08 -18.58
N ASP A 309 23.80 -9.13 -17.83
CA ASP A 309 23.15 -10.34 -18.32
C ASP A 309 22.12 -10.92 -17.31
N LEU A 310 20.84 -10.57 -17.46
CA LEU A 310 19.74 -11.20 -16.71
C LEU A 310 19.64 -12.72 -16.96
N THR A 311 19.97 -13.19 -18.16
CA THR A 311 19.91 -14.63 -18.47
C THR A 311 20.93 -15.41 -17.64
N ALA A 312 22.17 -14.91 -17.55
CA ALA A 312 23.20 -15.50 -16.72
C ALA A 312 22.81 -15.52 -15.24
N LEU A 313 22.20 -14.44 -14.74
CA LEU A 313 21.72 -14.39 -13.35
C LEU A 313 20.71 -15.50 -13.05
N TYR A 314 19.63 -15.62 -13.85
CA TYR A 314 18.60 -16.63 -13.61
C TYR A 314 19.12 -18.07 -13.78
N LYS A 315 20.07 -18.31 -14.70
CA LYS A 315 20.81 -19.59 -14.78
C LYS A 315 21.66 -19.85 -13.53
N GLY A 316 22.31 -18.81 -13.01
CA GLY A 316 23.10 -18.85 -11.78
C GLY A 316 22.24 -19.22 -10.57
N ILE A 317 21.04 -18.63 -10.45
CA ILE A 317 20.05 -18.99 -9.42
C ILE A 317 19.74 -20.48 -9.48
N GLY A 318 19.35 -21.00 -10.64
CA GLY A 318 19.03 -22.42 -10.81
C GLY A 318 20.18 -23.36 -10.46
N THR A 319 21.41 -22.97 -10.81
CA THR A 319 22.62 -23.73 -10.51
C THR A 319 22.90 -23.74 -9.00
N ALA A 320 22.81 -22.58 -8.34
CA ALA A 320 23.04 -22.45 -6.90
C ALA A 320 21.99 -23.22 -6.10
N LEU A 321 20.70 -23.13 -6.46
CA LEU A 321 19.62 -23.89 -5.82
C LEU A 321 19.88 -25.40 -5.88
N LYS A 322 20.22 -25.94 -7.06
CA LYS A 322 20.50 -27.38 -7.22
C LYS A 322 21.72 -27.84 -6.45
N LYS A 323 22.79 -27.05 -6.46
CA LYS A 323 24.09 -27.47 -5.90
C LYS A 323 24.15 -27.33 -4.39
N ASN A 324 23.57 -26.25 -3.84
CA ASN A 324 23.86 -25.83 -2.47
C ASN A 324 22.64 -25.94 -1.54
N PHE A 325 21.42 -26.06 -2.07
CA PHE A 325 20.18 -26.02 -1.28
C PHE A 325 19.33 -27.29 -1.46
N SER A 326 19.97 -28.45 -1.63
CA SER A 326 19.25 -29.73 -1.64
C SER A 326 18.50 -29.92 -0.31
N GLY A 327 17.23 -30.34 -0.38
CA GLY A 327 16.33 -30.48 0.77
C GLY A 327 15.54 -29.22 1.14
N TRP A 328 15.75 -28.09 0.46
CA TRP A 328 15.04 -26.83 0.73
C TRP A 328 13.84 -26.61 -0.20
N ASN A 329 12.95 -25.72 0.24
CA ASN A 329 11.87 -25.19 -0.61
C ASN A 329 12.16 -23.73 -0.96
N ALA A 330 12.31 -23.43 -2.25
CA ALA A 330 12.59 -22.09 -2.74
C ALA A 330 11.35 -21.43 -3.34
N TRP A 331 11.06 -20.21 -2.89
CA TRP A 331 9.94 -19.39 -3.30
C TRP A 331 10.47 -18.10 -3.95
N ILE A 332 10.19 -17.94 -5.23
CA ILE A 332 10.74 -16.84 -6.03
C ILE A 332 9.59 -16.05 -6.64
N ILE A 333 9.55 -14.75 -6.39
CA ILE A 333 8.61 -13.82 -7.03
C ILE A 333 9.27 -13.10 -8.20
N GLY A 334 8.54 -12.93 -9.29
CA GLY A 334 8.92 -12.04 -10.38
C GLY A 334 7.95 -12.09 -11.56
N PRO A 335 8.20 -11.33 -12.64
CA PRO A 335 7.29 -11.19 -13.76
C PRO A 335 7.12 -12.49 -14.56
N ASP A 336 6.00 -12.59 -15.26
CA ASP A 336 5.66 -13.77 -16.07
C ASP A 336 6.39 -13.84 -17.43
N LYS A 337 7.02 -12.75 -17.86
CA LYS A 337 7.69 -12.65 -19.15
C LYS A 337 9.13 -13.17 -19.05
N GLU A 338 9.36 -14.30 -19.71
CA GLU A 338 10.62 -14.86 -20.27
C GLU A 338 11.89 -15.14 -19.42
N GLU A 339 12.24 -14.48 -18.31
CA GLU A 339 13.54 -14.80 -17.65
C GLU A 339 13.53 -16.05 -16.76
N PHE A 340 12.40 -16.37 -16.12
CA PHE A 340 12.33 -17.52 -15.20
C PHE A 340 12.54 -18.88 -15.86
N GLY A 341 12.32 -19.00 -17.17
CA GLY A 341 12.63 -20.23 -17.90
C GLY A 341 14.12 -20.59 -17.79
N ASN A 342 14.99 -19.59 -17.60
CA ASN A 342 16.43 -19.76 -17.47
C ASN A 342 16.87 -20.37 -16.13
N ILE A 343 16.00 -20.43 -15.12
CA ILE A 343 16.29 -21.15 -13.86
C ILE A 343 16.51 -22.65 -14.13
N GLY A 344 15.90 -23.22 -15.17
CA GLY A 344 16.09 -24.63 -15.52
C GLY A 344 15.59 -25.60 -14.44
N LEU A 345 14.66 -25.13 -13.61
CA LEU A 345 13.88 -25.89 -12.64
C LEU A 345 12.40 -25.72 -12.98
N LYS A 346 11.62 -26.79 -12.81
CA LYS A 346 10.17 -26.74 -13.01
C LYS A 346 9.51 -26.33 -11.69
N PRO A 347 8.68 -25.27 -11.67
CA PRO A 347 7.97 -24.89 -10.46
C PRO A 347 6.88 -25.91 -10.12
N THR A 348 6.70 -26.16 -8.83
CA THR A 348 5.67 -27.05 -8.27
C THR A 348 4.35 -26.30 -8.13
N ILE A 349 4.41 -25.06 -7.62
CA ILE A 349 3.27 -24.16 -7.42
C ILE A 349 3.55 -22.82 -8.13
N LYS A 350 2.50 -22.19 -8.69
CA LYS A 350 2.56 -20.84 -9.29
C LYS A 350 1.34 -20.02 -8.88
N ILE A 351 1.54 -19.03 -8.02
CA ILE A 351 0.50 -18.14 -7.49
C ILE A 351 0.60 -16.77 -8.18
N PRO A 352 -0.45 -16.27 -8.84
CA PRO A 352 -0.44 -14.93 -9.42
C PRO A 352 -0.47 -13.85 -8.33
N LEU A 353 0.42 -12.86 -8.42
CA LEU A 353 0.52 -11.74 -7.47
C LEU A 353 0.80 -10.43 -8.22
N LEU A 354 0.61 -9.30 -7.54
CA LEU A 354 0.95 -7.98 -8.07
C LEU A 354 2.04 -7.33 -7.22
N ASN A 355 3.16 -6.97 -7.84
CA ASN A 355 4.19 -6.14 -7.21
C ASN A 355 4.06 -4.69 -7.71
N GLY A 356 3.28 -3.90 -6.98
CA GLY A 356 2.81 -2.60 -7.45
C GLY A 356 1.84 -2.76 -8.61
N SER A 357 2.14 -2.16 -9.76
CA SER A 357 1.38 -2.35 -11.01
C SER A 357 1.89 -3.51 -11.87
N LEU A 358 2.97 -4.18 -11.48
CA LEU A 358 3.57 -5.26 -12.26
C LEU A 358 2.89 -6.60 -11.95
N GLU A 359 2.46 -7.28 -13.01
CA GLU A 359 1.98 -8.66 -12.95
C GLU A 359 3.15 -9.62 -12.72
N CYS A 360 3.14 -10.26 -11.56
CA CYS A 360 4.13 -11.22 -11.13
C CYS A 360 3.49 -12.57 -10.83
N SER A 361 4.33 -13.58 -10.65
CA SER A 361 3.94 -14.80 -9.98
C SER A 361 4.97 -15.20 -8.94
N LEU A 362 4.47 -15.75 -7.84
CA LEU A 362 5.24 -16.44 -6.82
C LEU A 362 5.31 -17.92 -7.20
N ARG A 363 6.52 -18.46 -7.28
CA ARG A 363 6.77 -19.82 -7.74
C ARG A 363 7.55 -20.62 -6.72
N GLU A 364 7.05 -21.81 -6.41
CA GLU A 364 7.72 -22.76 -5.54
C GLU A 364 8.60 -23.71 -6.36
N TYR A 365 9.80 -23.99 -5.85
CA TYR A 365 10.71 -25.03 -6.33
C TYR A 365 11.10 -25.90 -5.14
N VAL A 366 10.65 -27.15 -5.14
CA VAL A 366 11.06 -28.16 -4.16
C VAL A 366 12.39 -28.74 -4.63
N LEU A 367 13.42 -28.65 -3.79
CA LEU A 367 14.78 -29.07 -4.12
C LEU A 367 15.07 -30.41 -3.46
N PHE A 368 15.38 -31.42 -4.26
CA PHE A 368 15.70 -32.78 -3.79
C PHE A 368 16.95 -33.30 -4.48
N ASP A 369 17.62 -34.26 -3.83
CA ASP A 369 18.78 -34.93 -4.41
C ASP A 369 18.35 -35.97 -5.45
N GLY A 370 19.16 -36.15 -6.49
CA GLY A 370 18.92 -37.15 -7.54
C GLY A 370 17.84 -36.82 -8.59
N ARG A 371 17.30 -37.85 -9.23
CA ARG A 371 16.29 -37.72 -10.31
C ARG A 371 14.89 -37.68 -9.72
N TYR A 372 13.99 -36.97 -10.40
CA TYR A 372 12.58 -36.88 -10.01
C TYR A 372 11.91 -38.25 -9.80
N ASP A 373 12.25 -39.23 -10.64
CA ASP A 373 11.70 -40.59 -10.52
C ASP A 373 12.16 -41.30 -9.24
N SER A 374 13.40 -41.04 -8.80
CA SER A 374 13.96 -41.54 -7.54
C SER A 374 13.29 -40.88 -6.34
N PHE A 375 13.12 -39.55 -6.38
CA PHE A 375 12.40 -38.80 -5.34
C PHE A 375 10.95 -39.30 -5.16
N ARG A 376 10.24 -39.58 -6.27
CA ARG A 376 8.90 -40.19 -6.20
C ARG A 376 8.91 -41.61 -5.63
N ALA A 377 9.94 -42.41 -5.95
CA ALA A 377 10.08 -43.77 -5.45
C ALA A 377 10.34 -43.82 -3.93
N GLU A 378 11.00 -42.80 -3.38
CA GLU A 378 11.25 -42.62 -1.94
C GLU A 378 10.06 -42.03 -1.18
N GLY A 379 8.89 -41.89 -1.83
CA GLY A 379 7.67 -41.35 -1.22
C GLY A 379 7.53 -39.83 -1.30
N GLY A 380 8.46 -39.14 -1.96
CA GLY A 380 8.37 -37.70 -2.21
C GLY A 380 7.19 -37.36 -3.13
N SER A 381 6.30 -36.49 -2.66
CA SER A 381 5.22 -35.92 -3.49
C SER A 381 5.48 -34.45 -3.76
N LEU A 382 5.59 -34.06 -5.03
CA LEU A 382 5.41 -32.66 -5.38
C LEU A 382 3.92 -32.35 -5.28
N GLY A 383 3.55 -31.43 -4.38
CA GLY A 383 2.20 -30.88 -4.30
C GLY A 383 1.88 -30.17 -5.61
N LYS A 384 1.39 -30.90 -6.61
CA LYS A 384 0.75 -30.26 -7.74
C LYS A 384 -0.55 -29.70 -7.18
N LEU A 385 -0.67 -28.37 -7.12
CA LEU A 385 -1.99 -27.79 -7.37
C LEU A 385 -2.46 -28.44 -8.67
N SER A 386 -3.61 -29.09 -8.63
CA SER A 386 -4.22 -29.61 -9.84
C SER A 386 -4.34 -28.47 -10.85
N ASP A 387 -4.30 -28.78 -12.15
CA ASP A 387 -4.48 -27.75 -13.17
C ASP A 387 -5.79 -26.98 -12.94
N GLU A 388 -6.81 -27.63 -12.35
CA GLU A 388 -8.06 -27.03 -11.89
C GLU A 388 -7.87 -26.02 -10.74
N GLU A 389 -7.14 -26.37 -9.66
CA GLU A 389 -6.89 -25.44 -8.54
C GLU A 389 -6.00 -24.25 -8.96
N ALA A 390 -5.00 -24.50 -9.81
CA ALA A 390 -4.15 -23.45 -10.37
C ALA A 390 -4.93 -22.54 -11.32
N GLU A 391 -5.85 -23.10 -12.11
CA GLU A 391 -6.75 -22.34 -12.97
C GLU A 391 -7.80 -21.58 -12.16
N GLU A 392 -8.33 -22.15 -11.07
CA GLU A 392 -9.27 -21.48 -10.16
C GLU A 392 -8.63 -20.30 -9.44
N GLN A 393 -7.37 -20.42 -9.01
CA GLN A 393 -6.60 -19.30 -8.45
C GLN A 393 -6.25 -18.22 -9.48
N ARG A 394 -6.13 -18.57 -10.77
CA ARG A 394 -5.92 -17.62 -11.88
C ARG A 394 -7.21 -16.98 -12.36
N ARG A 395 -8.33 -17.70 -12.27
CA ARG A 395 -9.62 -17.18 -12.72
C ARG A 395 -9.95 -15.96 -11.88
N PRO A 396 -10.31 -14.82 -12.50
CA PRO A 396 -10.86 -13.71 -11.75
C PRO A 396 -12.08 -14.25 -11.00
N ARG A 397 -11.99 -14.32 -9.67
CA ARG A 397 -13.11 -14.78 -8.84
C ARG A 397 -14.32 -13.96 -9.25
N LYS A 398 -15.38 -14.62 -9.73
CA LYS A 398 -16.63 -13.94 -10.07
C LYS A 398 -17.08 -13.22 -8.81
N MET A 399 -17.09 -11.90 -8.88
CA MET A 399 -17.53 -11.06 -7.79
C MET A 399 -18.95 -11.51 -7.48
N LYS A 400 -19.21 -11.96 -6.25
CA LYS A 400 -20.59 -12.08 -5.78
C LYS A 400 -21.08 -10.63 -5.75
N HIS A 401 -21.79 -10.21 -6.80
CA HIS A 401 -22.55 -8.97 -6.71
C HIS A 401 -23.52 -9.20 -5.57
N ILE A 402 -23.38 -8.40 -4.51
CA ILE A 402 -24.41 -8.33 -3.50
C ILE A 402 -25.70 -7.99 -4.23
N SER A 403 -26.74 -8.81 -4.04
CA SER A 403 -28.01 -8.60 -4.72
C SER A 403 -28.56 -7.22 -4.37
N ASP A 404 -29.42 -6.63 -5.20
CA ASP A 404 -30.04 -5.35 -4.87
C ASP A 404 -30.79 -5.42 -3.54
N ASP A 405 -31.38 -6.56 -3.22
CA ASP A 405 -32.08 -6.78 -1.96
C ASP A 405 -31.13 -6.85 -0.77
N ASP A 406 -29.97 -7.51 -0.91
CA ASP A 406 -28.96 -7.55 0.14
C ASP A 406 -28.27 -6.19 0.30
N TRP A 407 -28.05 -5.45 -0.78
CA TRP A 407 -27.57 -4.07 -0.72
C TRP A 407 -28.56 -3.20 0.05
N LYS A 408 -29.87 -3.30 -0.24
CA LYS A 408 -30.91 -2.59 0.52
C LYS A 408 -30.95 -2.98 2.00
N LYS A 409 -30.67 -4.24 2.35
CA LYS A 409 -30.54 -4.64 3.76
C LYS A 409 -29.33 -3.98 4.42
N GLU A 410 -28.21 -3.93 3.70
CA GLU A 410 -26.98 -3.27 4.17
C GLU A 410 -27.18 -1.76 4.37
N THR A 411 -27.78 -1.04 3.42
CA THR A 411 -28.04 0.42 3.56
C THR A 411 -28.97 0.73 4.73
N LYS A 412 -29.94 -0.15 5.02
CA LYS A 412 -30.85 0.00 6.18
C LYS A 412 -30.11 -0.03 7.51
N LYS A 413 -28.99 -0.77 7.63
CA LYS A 413 -28.16 -0.77 8.84
C LYS A 413 -27.59 0.62 9.16
N PHE A 414 -27.39 1.44 8.14
CA PHE A 414 -26.88 2.82 8.26
C PHE A 414 -28.01 3.86 8.36
N GLY A 415 -29.26 3.45 8.55
CA GLY A 415 -30.39 4.37 8.67
C GLY A 415 -30.84 5.01 7.35
N HIS A 416 -30.27 4.58 6.22
CA HIS A 416 -30.72 4.99 4.90
C HIS A 416 -31.97 4.18 4.53
N ASN A 417 -33.12 4.62 5.03
CA ASN A 417 -34.41 4.21 4.49
C ASN A 417 -34.54 4.71 3.05
N ASP A 418 -35.35 4.01 2.25
CA ASP A 418 -35.85 4.44 0.94
C ASP A 418 -36.51 5.83 1.00
N ARG A 419 -35.74 6.89 1.22
CA ARG A 419 -36.09 8.24 0.78
C ARG A 419 -35.94 8.18 -0.73
N LYS A 420 -36.91 7.55 -1.40
CA LYS A 420 -37.09 7.73 -2.83
C LYS A 420 -36.96 9.25 -3.06
N PRO A 421 -36.11 9.71 -3.98
CA PRO A 421 -36.22 11.07 -4.45
C PRO A 421 -37.65 11.17 -4.98
N THR A 422 -38.51 11.89 -4.28
CA THR A 422 -39.84 12.20 -4.80
C THR A 422 -39.59 12.98 -6.08
N LYS A 423 -39.81 12.31 -7.23
CA LYS A 423 -39.94 12.99 -8.52
C LYS A 423 -41.10 13.97 -8.36
N GLY A 424 -40.76 15.21 -8.07
CA GLY A 424 -41.69 16.32 -7.89
C GLY A 424 -42.22 16.47 -6.47
N GLY A 425 -42.04 17.67 -5.93
CA GLY A 425 -42.83 18.19 -4.80
C GLY A 425 -42.30 17.82 -3.41
N ASP A 426 -41.92 18.86 -2.68
CA ASP A 426 -41.82 18.90 -1.21
C ASP A 426 -40.86 17.91 -0.55
N ARG A 427 -39.56 18.24 -0.62
CA ARG A 427 -38.69 17.98 0.53
C ARG A 427 -39.31 18.71 1.72
N LYS A 428 -39.85 17.99 2.70
CA LYS A 428 -39.93 18.49 4.08
C LYS A 428 -38.50 18.65 4.59
N PHE A 429 -37.83 19.69 4.10
CA PHE A 429 -36.74 20.32 4.80
C PHE A 429 -37.20 20.54 6.24
N SER A 430 -36.33 20.27 7.20
CA SER A 430 -36.43 20.93 8.50
C SER A 430 -36.76 22.40 8.22
N LYS A 431 -37.87 22.90 8.79
CA LYS A 431 -38.45 24.22 8.51
C LYS A 431 -37.46 25.39 8.74
N ASP A 432 -36.27 25.10 9.25
CA ASP A 432 -35.28 26.06 9.69
C ASP A 432 -34.02 26.17 8.80
N ARG A 433 -33.92 25.44 7.67
CA ARG A 433 -32.75 25.54 6.77
C ARG A 433 -33.11 26.19 5.43
N LYS A 434 -32.38 27.26 5.06
CA LYS A 434 -32.62 28.04 3.83
C LYS A 434 -32.43 27.18 2.57
N PRO A 435 -33.30 27.31 1.54
CA PRO A 435 -33.12 26.65 0.25
C PRO A 435 -31.80 27.04 -0.42
N PHE A 436 -31.15 26.08 -1.07
CA PHE A 436 -29.94 26.29 -1.86
C PHE A 436 -30.27 27.04 -3.16
N ASP A 437 -29.74 28.26 -3.32
CA ASP A 437 -29.89 29.06 -4.54
C ASP A 437 -28.85 28.58 -5.58
N ARG A 438 -29.30 27.72 -6.50
CA ARG A 438 -28.48 26.92 -7.45
C ARG A 438 -27.63 27.78 -8.40
N ASP A 439 -28.02 29.03 -8.63
CA ASP A 439 -27.46 29.88 -9.69
C ASP A 439 -26.36 30.87 -9.25
N LYS A 440 -26.13 31.06 -7.94
CA LYS A 440 -25.26 32.16 -7.46
C LYS A 440 -23.79 31.83 -7.19
N ARG A 441 -23.36 30.57 -7.22
CA ARG A 441 -21.98 30.19 -6.84
C ARG A 441 -21.08 29.63 -7.94
N PHE A 442 -21.58 29.44 -9.17
CA PHE A 442 -20.70 29.13 -10.31
C PHE A 442 -19.73 30.28 -10.66
N SER A 443 -19.99 31.50 -10.17
CA SER A 443 -19.08 32.66 -10.34
C SER A 443 -17.98 32.77 -9.27
N ASP A 444 -18.08 32.04 -8.16
CA ASP A 444 -17.17 32.17 -7.00
C ASP A 444 -16.08 31.09 -6.96
N HIS A 445 -15.83 30.43 -8.09
CA HIS A 445 -14.57 29.71 -8.30
C HIS A 445 -13.44 30.75 -8.46
N LYS A 446 -13.00 31.35 -7.35
CA LYS A 446 -11.64 31.90 -7.29
C LYS A 446 -10.70 30.72 -7.50
N ALA A 447 -10.03 30.73 -8.65
CA ALA A 447 -8.90 29.86 -8.94
C ALA A 447 -7.96 29.88 -7.73
N PHE A 448 -7.90 28.77 -7.01
CA PHE A 448 -6.89 28.60 -5.99
C PHE A 448 -5.57 28.42 -6.71
N GLU A 449 -4.60 29.27 -6.41
CA GLU A 449 -3.26 29.25 -7.00
C GLU A 449 -2.67 27.84 -6.96
N GLU A 450 -2.24 27.36 -8.12
CA GLU A 450 -1.32 26.24 -8.24
C GLU A 450 -0.05 26.54 -7.44
N ASN A 451 0.09 25.97 -6.25
CA ASN A 451 1.38 25.81 -5.62
C ASN A 451 1.50 24.41 -5.01
N SER A 452 2.55 23.71 -5.46
CA SER A 452 3.04 22.38 -5.06
C SER A 452 2.30 21.14 -5.61
N PHE A 453 2.26 20.99 -6.94
CA PHE A 453 2.09 19.67 -7.57
C PHE A 453 2.91 19.56 -8.86
N ASP A 454 4.23 19.83 -8.84
CA ASP A 454 5.17 19.15 -9.74
C ASP A 454 6.62 19.42 -9.33
N ASP A 455 7.35 18.36 -8.97
CA ASP A 455 8.81 18.37 -8.82
C ASP A 455 9.39 17.34 -9.82
N ARG A 456 9.05 17.50 -11.10
CA ARG A 456 9.78 16.89 -12.22
C ARG A 456 9.81 17.85 -13.41
N LYS A 457 10.89 18.63 -13.52
CA LYS A 457 11.21 19.37 -14.75
C LYS A 457 11.44 18.40 -15.92
N PRO A 458 10.94 18.77 -17.10
CA PRO A 458 11.83 18.81 -18.26
C PRO A 458 11.92 20.22 -18.84
N ILE A 459 13.15 20.55 -19.20
CA ILE A 459 13.62 21.74 -19.88
C ILE A 459 13.02 21.79 -21.30
N PHE A 460 12.33 22.88 -21.67
CA PHE A 460 12.59 23.66 -22.89
C PHE A 460 11.77 24.97 -22.88
N GLU A 461 12.46 26.11 -22.89
CA GLU A 461 11.88 27.43 -23.10
C GLU A 461 11.61 27.67 -24.59
N ALA A 462 10.42 28.21 -24.92
CA ALA A 462 10.28 29.28 -25.91
C ALA A 462 8.94 30.01 -25.73
N LYS A 463 9.04 31.33 -25.52
CA LYS A 463 7.98 32.29 -25.25
C LYS A 463 7.24 32.76 -26.51
N ASP A 464 5.95 33.07 -26.27
CA ASP A 464 5.15 34.23 -26.71
C ASP A 464 5.15 34.60 -28.21
N ARG A 465 4.04 34.37 -28.91
CA ARG A 465 2.85 35.26 -29.01
C ARG A 465 3.17 36.67 -29.54
N PHE A 466 2.65 36.96 -30.74
CA PHE A 466 2.08 38.27 -31.03
C PHE A 466 0.75 38.14 -31.76
N HIS A 467 -0.18 39.00 -31.35
CA HIS A 467 -1.55 39.18 -31.78
C HIS A 467 -1.71 39.53 -33.27
N GLY A 468 -2.86 39.17 -33.85
CA GLY A 468 -3.49 40.00 -34.89
C GLY A 468 -4.22 39.26 -36.01
N GLU A 469 -5.55 39.24 -35.88
CA GLU A 469 -6.53 39.44 -36.96
C GLU A 469 -6.52 38.62 -38.28
N ARG A 470 -7.72 38.07 -38.55
CA ARG A 470 -8.43 37.90 -39.85
C ARG A 470 -8.41 36.52 -40.55
N LYS A 471 -9.67 36.08 -40.76
CA LYS A 471 -10.29 35.43 -41.94
C LYS A 471 -9.61 34.18 -42.51
N PHE A 472 -10.28 33.04 -42.31
CA PHE A 472 -10.03 31.80 -43.04
C PHE A 472 -10.62 31.86 -44.46
N GLU A 473 -9.76 31.82 -45.48
CA GLU A 473 -10.07 31.27 -46.80
C GLU A 473 -9.29 29.97 -47.03
N LYS A 474 -9.87 29.10 -47.87
CA LYS A 474 -9.48 27.71 -48.16
C LYS A 474 -8.23 27.59 -49.05
N SER A 475 -7.75 26.33 -49.13
CA SER A 475 -6.74 25.76 -50.05
C SER A 475 -5.28 25.88 -49.56
N GLY A 476 -4.36 24.92 -49.74
CA GLY A 476 -4.36 23.61 -50.38
C GLY A 476 -2.89 23.15 -50.54
N ASN A 477 -2.65 21.85 -50.35
CA ASN A 477 -1.57 21.01 -50.92
C ASN A 477 -0.06 21.44 -50.96
N LYS A 478 0.77 20.53 -50.42
CA LYS A 478 2.07 20.00 -50.95
C LYS A 478 3.37 20.81 -50.74
N PRO A 479 4.57 20.21 -50.91
CA PRO A 479 5.22 19.25 -50.00
C PRO A 479 6.68 19.62 -49.66
N PHE A 480 7.29 18.87 -48.73
CA PHE A 480 8.70 18.93 -48.34
C PHE A 480 9.66 18.78 -49.54
N ASP A 481 10.73 19.59 -49.56
CA ASP A 481 11.93 19.32 -50.35
C ASP A 481 13.19 19.32 -49.48
N ARG A 482 14.08 18.39 -49.80
CA ARG A 482 15.36 18.12 -49.16
C ARG A 482 16.39 19.03 -49.79
N ASP A 483 17.24 19.69 -48.99
CA ASP A 483 18.65 19.77 -49.37
C ASP A 483 19.64 20.06 -48.24
N ARG A 484 20.79 19.41 -48.38
CA ARG A 484 21.91 19.22 -47.44
C ARG A 484 22.75 20.50 -47.22
N LYS A 485 23.50 20.55 -46.10
CA LYS A 485 24.99 20.53 -46.05
C LYS A 485 25.58 20.66 -44.62
N PRO A 486 26.87 20.31 -44.39
CA PRO A 486 27.36 19.65 -43.18
C PRO A 486 28.03 20.57 -42.15
N PHE A 487 28.17 20.01 -40.94
CA PHE A 487 28.80 20.56 -39.74
C PHE A 487 30.26 20.98 -39.94
N ASP A 488 30.58 22.20 -39.49
CA ASP A 488 31.94 22.69 -39.31
C ASP A 488 32.31 22.64 -37.81
N ARG A 489 33.47 22.05 -37.51
CA ARG A 489 34.05 21.92 -36.18
C ARG A 489 34.95 23.12 -35.95
N ASP A 490 34.56 24.04 -35.05
CA ASP A 490 35.47 24.80 -34.18
C ASP A 490 34.73 25.86 -33.36
N ARG A 491 34.42 25.57 -32.08
CA ARG A 491 34.23 26.61 -31.05
C ARG A 491 34.67 26.12 -29.66
N LYS A 492 35.55 26.91 -29.04
CA LYS A 492 36.17 26.75 -27.71
C LYS A 492 35.15 26.92 -26.55
N PRO A 493 35.41 26.35 -25.36
CA PRO A 493 34.48 26.39 -24.23
C PRO A 493 34.52 27.72 -23.46
N TYR A 494 33.34 28.20 -23.05
CA TYR A 494 33.15 29.42 -22.24
C TYR A 494 33.48 29.16 -20.76
N GLU A 495 34.43 29.93 -20.20
CA GLU A 495 34.72 30.00 -18.77
C GLU A 495 33.63 30.78 -18.01
N ARG A 496 33.15 30.22 -16.89
CA ARG A 496 32.23 30.89 -15.95
C ARG A 496 33.02 31.67 -14.89
N LYS A 497 32.80 32.98 -14.80
CA LYS A 497 33.28 33.82 -13.69
C LYS A 497 32.51 33.54 -12.39
N PRO A 498 33.16 33.52 -11.21
CA PRO A 498 32.50 33.36 -9.92
C PRO A 498 31.76 34.64 -9.49
N ARG A 499 30.61 34.48 -8.81
CA ARG A 499 29.83 35.58 -8.22
C ARG A 499 30.36 35.92 -6.81
N PRO A 500 30.33 37.21 -6.38
CA PRO A 500 30.79 37.61 -5.05
C PRO A 500 29.83 37.19 -3.95
N ALA A 501 30.39 36.94 -2.75
CA ALA A 501 29.68 36.57 -1.53
C ALA A 501 28.82 37.74 -1.01
N VAL A 502 27.60 37.42 -0.57
CA VAL A 502 26.70 38.35 0.10
C VAL A 502 26.77 38.09 1.60
N GLU A 503 27.19 39.09 2.37
CA GLU A 503 27.09 39.11 3.83
C GLU A 503 25.61 39.16 4.23
N THR A 504 25.14 38.17 4.99
CA THR A 504 23.80 38.17 5.57
C THR A 504 23.84 38.86 6.93
N SER A 505 23.29 40.07 7.00
CA SER A 505 22.93 40.72 8.25
C SER A 505 21.79 39.94 8.93
N GLY A 506 21.92 39.74 10.23
CA GLY A 506 21.06 38.90 11.04
C GLY A 506 19.61 39.40 11.14
N LYS A 507 18.69 38.51 10.76
CA LYS A 507 17.38 38.19 11.38
C LYS A 507 16.54 37.47 10.31
N GLY A 508 16.73 36.17 10.20
CA GLY A 508 15.83 35.30 9.43
C GLY A 508 14.46 35.19 10.13
N PRO A 509 13.39 34.87 9.39
CA PRO A 509 12.07 34.68 9.97
C PRO A 509 12.12 33.55 11.01
N SER A 510 11.74 33.89 12.24
CA SER A 510 11.59 32.95 13.35
C SER A 510 10.42 32.02 13.07
N ILE A 511 10.70 30.72 12.95
CA ILE A 511 9.70 29.66 13.03
C ILE A 511 9.10 29.74 14.45
N PRO A 512 7.77 29.75 14.62
CA PRO A 512 7.18 29.64 15.94
C PRO A 512 7.61 28.31 16.58
N GLU A 513 8.35 28.39 17.69
CA GLU A 513 8.57 27.26 18.61
C GLU A 513 7.24 26.96 19.34
N SER A 514 6.25 26.44 18.62
CA SER A 514 5.03 25.86 19.20
C SER A 514 4.31 25.01 18.17
N ASP A 515 4.99 23.98 17.68
CA ASP A 515 4.38 22.73 17.23
C ASP A 515 5.44 21.66 17.44
N THR A 516 5.71 21.37 18.71
CA THR A 516 6.29 20.10 19.09
C THR A 516 5.40 19.02 18.48
N TYR A 517 5.91 18.35 17.43
CA TYR A 517 5.41 17.04 17.07
C TYR A 517 5.30 16.25 18.37
N ARG A 518 4.07 15.93 18.78
CA ARG A 518 3.87 14.95 19.85
C ARG A 518 4.55 13.69 19.35
N PHE A 519 5.71 13.39 19.94
CA PHE A 519 6.26 12.04 19.90
C PHE A 519 5.14 11.11 20.35
N SER A 520 5.02 9.93 19.71
CA SER A 520 4.20 8.83 20.21
C SER A 520 4.31 8.79 21.74
N GLU A 521 3.18 8.94 22.46
CA GLU A 521 3.19 8.76 23.91
C GLU A 521 3.60 7.32 24.28
N TYR A 522 3.47 6.39 23.32
CA TYR A 522 3.96 5.03 23.42
C TYR A 522 5.45 4.98 23.04
N LYS A 523 6.32 4.86 24.06
CA LYS A 523 7.69 4.40 23.82
C LYS A 523 7.62 3.01 23.23
N LEU A 524 8.39 2.76 22.16
CA LEU A 524 8.49 1.42 21.56
C LEU A 524 8.79 0.40 22.66
N ARG A 525 7.83 -0.50 22.93
CA ARG A 525 7.97 -1.47 24.03
C ARG A 525 9.26 -2.26 23.86
N SER A 526 9.94 -2.54 24.97
CA SER A 526 11.13 -3.40 24.94
C SER A 526 10.68 -4.82 24.65
N ARG A 527 11.18 -5.42 23.56
CA ARG A 527 10.98 -6.85 23.28
C ARG A 527 11.46 -7.67 24.48
N ARG A 528 10.71 -8.70 24.86
CA ARG A 528 11.17 -9.73 25.81
C ARG A 528 12.42 -10.38 25.21
N LYS A 529 13.59 -10.10 25.79
CA LYS A 529 14.81 -10.83 25.46
C LYS A 529 14.75 -12.19 26.17
N PRO A 530 15.30 -13.25 25.57
CA PRO A 530 15.48 -14.51 26.29
C PRO A 530 16.26 -14.23 27.57
N ALA A 531 15.84 -14.85 28.67
CA ALA A 531 16.65 -14.87 29.87
C ALA A 531 17.99 -15.48 29.46
N ALA A 532 19.09 -14.74 29.62
CA ALA A 532 20.40 -15.35 29.50
C ALA A 532 20.43 -16.46 30.55
N GLU A 533 20.49 -17.72 30.13
CA GLU A 533 20.92 -18.80 31.01
C GLU A 533 22.32 -18.41 31.49
N THR A 534 22.37 -17.87 32.70
CA THR A 534 23.61 -17.80 33.46
C THR A 534 23.88 -19.23 33.88
N ASP A 535 24.75 -19.91 33.12
CA ASP A 535 25.41 -21.12 33.58
C ASP A 535 26.19 -20.76 34.88
N GLU A 536 25.69 -21.25 36.02
CA GLU A 536 26.45 -21.39 37.27
C GLU A 536 27.11 -22.76 37.36
#